data_AF-A0A0R4IPJ5-F1
#
_entry.id   AF-A0A0R4IPJ5-F1
#
_cell.length_a   1.000
_cell.length_b   1.000
_cell.length_c   1.000
_cell.angle_alpha   90.00
_cell.angle_beta   90.00
_cell.angle_gamma   90.00
#
_symmetry.space_group_name_H-M   'P 1'
#
loop_
_entity.id
_entity.type
_entity.pdbx_description
1 polymer ?
#
loop_
_entity_poly.entity_id
_entity_poly.type
_entity_poly.pdbx_seq_one_letter_code
_entity_poly.pdbx_strand_id
1 'polypeptide(L)'
;MKTQKIFMRSLAVALTASVIWTVTAVADNVESCCTPVSTPELTDPIMSVRIQFESLECETAIVFKTEERELCSDPRQLWVRRKVMQFYKNKVTKKTN
;
A
#
# COMPACT_ATOMS: atom_id res chain seq x y z
N MET A 1 7.12 -9.73 78.93
CA MET A 1 7.25 -10.75 77.86
C MET A 1 7.60 -10.05 76.56
N LYS A 2 8.77 -10.31 75.97
CA LYS A 2 9.20 -9.68 74.72
C LYS A 2 8.62 -10.47 73.54
N THR A 3 7.55 -9.95 72.95
CA THR A 3 6.84 -10.57 71.82
C THR A 3 7.72 -10.53 70.57
N GLN A 4 8.29 -11.68 70.21
CA GLN A 4 9.13 -11.84 69.03
C GLN A 4 8.24 -11.78 67.77
N LYS A 5 8.20 -10.61 67.12
CA LYS A 5 7.48 -10.41 65.86
C LYS A 5 8.28 -11.06 64.73
N ILE A 6 7.95 -12.31 64.42
CA ILE A 6 8.46 -13.02 63.25
C ILE A 6 7.91 -12.29 62.01
N PHE A 7 8.73 -11.42 61.40
CA PHE A 7 8.41 -10.73 60.15
C PHE A 7 8.50 -11.73 58.98
N MET A 8 7.38 -12.37 58.69
CA MET A 8 7.20 -13.27 57.54
C MET A 8 7.20 -12.43 56.24
N ARG A 9 8.37 -12.26 55.61
CA ARG A 9 8.49 -11.62 54.29
C ARG A 9 8.18 -12.66 53.20
N SER A 10 6.92 -12.70 52.75
CA SER A 10 6.50 -13.51 51.61
C SER A 10 7.01 -12.90 50.30
N LEU A 11 7.94 -13.59 49.62
CA LEU A 11 8.47 -13.19 48.31
C LEU A 11 7.49 -13.65 47.22
N ALA A 12 6.48 -12.85 46.92
CA ALA A 12 5.61 -13.10 45.77
C ALA A 12 6.36 -12.70 44.48
N VAL A 13 7.00 -13.67 43.82
CA VAL A 13 7.70 -13.48 42.54
C VAL A 13 6.64 -13.42 41.44
N ALA A 14 6.27 -12.20 41.03
CA ALA A 14 5.38 -11.99 39.88
C ALA A 14 6.18 -12.20 38.58
N LEU A 15 6.02 -13.35 37.93
CA LEU A 15 6.57 -13.63 36.61
C LEU A 15 5.74 -12.89 35.55
N THR A 16 6.10 -11.66 35.21
CA THR A 16 5.47 -10.96 34.09
C THR A 16 6.08 -11.47 32.78
N ALA A 17 5.39 -12.39 32.11
CA ALA A 17 5.70 -12.79 30.75
C ALA A 17 5.42 -11.62 29.81
N SER A 18 6.45 -10.88 29.42
CA SER A 18 6.35 -9.82 28.41
C SER A 18 6.19 -10.45 27.02
N VAL A 19 4.99 -10.29 26.48
CA VAL A 19 4.65 -10.75 25.14
C VAL A 19 5.18 -9.73 24.14
N ILE A 20 6.35 -10.01 23.54
CA ILE A 20 6.96 -9.15 22.51
C ILE A 20 6.26 -9.44 21.18
N TRP A 21 5.42 -8.52 20.70
CA TRP A 21 4.84 -8.61 19.36
C TRP A 21 5.81 -7.97 18.37
N THR A 22 6.36 -8.75 17.45
CA THR A 22 7.11 -8.22 16.30
C THR A 22 6.11 -7.73 15.26
N VAL A 23 5.99 -6.41 15.08
CA VAL A 23 5.28 -5.82 13.95
C VAL A 23 6.16 -5.95 12.73
N THR A 24 5.96 -6.98 11.91
CA THR A 24 6.57 -7.04 10.58
C THR A 24 5.80 -6.09 9.67
N ALA A 25 6.40 -4.96 9.30
CA ALA A 25 5.87 -4.10 8.27
C ALA A 25 5.86 -4.89 6.95
N VAL A 26 4.67 -5.26 6.48
CA VAL A 26 4.52 -5.79 5.12
C VAL A 26 4.76 -4.59 4.21
N ALA A 27 5.93 -4.53 3.59
CA ALA A 27 6.13 -3.64 2.46
C ALA A 27 5.19 -4.15 1.37
N ASP A 28 4.08 -3.45 1.15
CA ASP A 28 3.31 -3.63 -0.08
C ASP A 28 4.30 -3.39 -1.21
N ASN A 29 4.67 -4.46 -1.91
CA ASN A 29 5.55 -4.40 -3.06
C ASN A 29 4.78 -3.70 -4.18
N VAL A 30 4.69 -2.37 -4.12
CA VAL A 30 4.12 -1.56 -5.17
C VAL A 30 5.14 -1.61 -6.31
N GLU A 31 4.82 -2.35 -7.38
CA GLU A 31 5.67 -2.41 -8.57
C GLU A 31 5.93 -0.98 -9.06
N SER A 32 7.20 -0.58 -9.06
CA SER A 32 7.63 0.73 -9.54
C SER A 32 7.86 0.68 -11.05
N CYS A 33 7.19 1.58 -11.77
CA CYS A 33 7.37 1.80 -13.19
C CYS A 33 8.58 2.71 -13.42
N CYS A 34 9.77 2.15 -13.57
CA CYS A 34 10.94 2.98 -13.90
C CYS A 34 11.02 3.32 -15.39
N THR A 35 10.62 2.39 -16.25
CA THR A 35 10.50 2.64 -17.68
C THR A 35 9.03 2.53 -18.08
N PRO A 36 8.36 3.62 -18.48
CA PRO A 36 7.01 3.54 -19.00
C PRO A 36 7.02 2.73 -20.30
N VAL A 37 6.13 1.74 -20.44
CA VAL A 37 6.04 0.95 -21.66
C VAL A 37 5.05 1.59 -22.63
N SER A 38 5.45 1.71 -23.90
CA SER A 38 4.55 2.10 -24.98
C SER A 38 3.80 0.89 -25.50
N THR A 39 2.94 0.31 -24.66
CA THR A 39 2.09 -0.81 -25.07
C THR A 39 0.89 -0.33 -25.90
N PRO A 40 0.30 -1.22 -26.71
CA PRO A 40 -1.01 -0.96 -27.31
C PRO A 40 -2.04 -0.53 -26.27
N GLU A 41 -3.07 0.17 -26.74
CA GLU A 41 -4.15 0.68 -25.89
C GLU A 41 -4.75 -0.44 -25.04
N LEU A 42 -4.75 -0.24 -23.71
CA LEU A 42 -5.28 -1.21 -22.75
C LEU A 42 -6.77 -1.45 -22.98
N THR A 43 -7.14 -2.70 -23.28
CA THR A 43 -8.52 -3.15 -23.44
C THR A 43 -9.16 -3.61 -22.13
N ASP A 44 -8.34 -4.03 -21.17
CA ASP A 44 -8.81 -4.64 -19.94
C ASP A 44 -9.52 -3.63 -19.01
N PRO A 45 -10.45 -4.11 -18.15
CA PRO A 45 -11.10 -3.26 -17.15
C PRO A 45 -10.09 -2.62 -16.18
N ILE A 46 -10.11 -1.29 -16.10
CA ILE A 46 -9.26 -0.53 -15.19
C ILE A 46 -9.91 -0.50 -13.80
N MET A 47 -9.24 -1.09 -12.81
CA MET A 47 -9.66 -1.09 -11.40
C MET A 47 -9.26 0.20 -10.68
N SER A 48 -8.02 0.64 -10.91
CA SER A 48 -7.48 1.89 -10.37
C SER A 48 -6.46 2.53 -11.32
N VAL A 49 -6.26 3.83 -11.13
CA VAL A 49 -5.27 4.65 -11.82
C VAL A 49 -4.44 5.35 -10.75
N ARG A 50 -3.11 5.25 -10.83
CA ARG A 50 -2.19 6.06 -10.02
C ARG A 50 -1.15 6.73 -10.90
N ILE A 51 -0.67 7.88 -10.45
CA ILE A 51 0.46 8.58 -11.07
C ILE A 51 1.70 8.18 -10.29
N GLN A 52 2.71 7.69 -10.99
CA GLN A 52 4.05 7.56 -10.46
C GLN A 52 4.85 8.78 -10.92
N PHE A 53 5.29 9.57 -9.96
CA PHE A 53 6.17 10.70 -10.23
C PHE A 53 7.59 10.23 -10.48
N GLU A 54 8.33 11.03 -11.23
CA GLU A 54 9.75 10.80 -11.47
C GLU A 54 10.51 10.67 -10.15
N SER A 55 11.44 9.72 -10.10
CA SER A 55 12.31 9.50 -8.95
C SER A 55 13.62 8.89 -9.42
N LEU A 56 14.73 9.58 -9.14
CA LEU A 56 16.06 9.18 -9.61
C LEU A 56 16.07 8.99 -11.14
N GLU A 57 16.29 7.76 -11.61
CA GLU A 57 16.33 7.38 -13.02
C GLU A 57 14.95 6.96 -13.58
N CYS A 58 13.93 6.90 -12.73
CA CYS A 58 12.57 6.47 -13.08
C CYS A 58 11.76 7.66 -13.59
N GLU A 59 11.19 7.55 -14.79
CA GLU A 59 10.39 8.62 -15.39
C GLU A 59 8.96 8.69 -14.83
N THR A 60 8.27 9.80 -15.09
CA THR A 60 6.84 9.93 -14.75
C THR A 60 6.00 8.94 -15.56
N ALA A 61 5.18 8.14 -14.90
CA ALA A 61 4.34 7.11 -15.51
C ALA A 61 2.91 7.13 -14.97
N ILE A 62 1.95 6.71 -15.81
CA ILE A 62 0.59 6.39 -15.37
C ILE A 62 0.51 4.88 -15.18
N VAL A 63 0.13 4.44 -13.99
CA VAL A 63 -0.05 3.01 -13.71
C VAL A 63 -1.52 2.68 -13.70
N PHE A 64 -1.92 1.83 -14.64
CA PHE A 64 -3.25 1.23 -14.67
C PHE A 64 -3.22 -0.11 -13.97
N LYS A 65 -4.05 -0.28 -12.94
CA LYS A 65 -4.25 -1.57 -12.31
C LYS A 65 -5.43 -2.28 -12.97
N THR A 66 -5.19 -3.47 -13.49
CA THR A 66 -6.21 -4.41 -13.94
C THR A 66 -6.35 -5.54 -12.92
N GLU A 67 -7.28 -6.46 -13.16
CA GLU A 67 -7.43 -7.66 -12.33
C GLU A 67 -6.18 -8.57 -12.42
N GLU A 68 -5.56 -8.62 -13.60
CA GLU A 68 -4.44 -9.51 -13.87
C GLU A 68 -3.09 -8.88 -13.54
N ARG A 69 -2.91 -7.57 -13.81
CA ARG A 69 -1.59 -6.91 -13.73
C ARG A 69 -1.66 -5.40 -13.56
N GLU A 70 -0.54 -4.82 -13.15
CA GLU A 70 -0.30 -3.38 -13.27
C GLU A 70 0.40 -3.08 -14.60
N LEU A 71 -0.06 -2.03 -15.29
CA LEU A 71 0.51 -1.59 -16.57
C LEU A 71 1.07 -0.18 -16.43
N CYS A 72 2.38 -0.07 -16.63
CA CYS A 72 3.13 1.19 -16.70
C CYS A 72 2.94 1.86 -18.07
N SER A 73 2.28 3.01 -18.12
CA SER A 73 1.96 3.69 -19.38
C SER A 73 2.56 5.09 -19.46
N ASP A 74 3.05 5.47 -20.63
CA ASP A 74 3.59 6.81 -20.88
C ASP A 74 2.45 7.86 -20.87
N PRO A 75 2.47 8.86 -19.96
CA PRO A 75 1.45 9.93 -19.89
C PRO A 75 1.36 10.80 -21.15
N ARG A 76 2.37 10.79 -22.03
CA ARG A 76 2.40 11.52 -23.30
C ARG A 76 1.49 10.89 -24.35
N GLN A 77 1.15 9.61 -24.21
CA GLN A 77 0.30 8.93 -25.17
C GLN A 77 -1.17 9.38 -25.05
N LEU A 78 -1.79 9.69 -26.20
CA LEU A 78 -3.17 10.20 -26.25
C LEU A 78 -4.19 9.21 -25.66
N TRP A 79 -4.02 7.91 -25.93
CA TRP A 79 -4.94 6.89 -25.42
C TRP A 79 -4.88 6.79 -23.89
N VAL A 80 -3.70 6.97 -23.28
CA VAL A 80 -3.52 6.96 -21.83
C VAL A 80 -4.35 8.08 -21.21
N ARG A 81 -4.24 9.31 -21.74
CA ARG A 81 -5.04 10.45 -21.29
C ARG A 81 -6.54 10.18 -21.40
N ARG A 82 -6.98 9.62 -22.54
CA ARG A 82 -8.39 9.25 -22.74
C ARG A 82 -8.87 8.23 -21.69
N LYS A 83 -8.09 7.19 -21.41
CA LYS A 83 -8.42 6.15 -20.43
C LYS A 83 -8.49 6.70 -19.01
N VAL A 84 -7.55 7.57 -18.62
CA VAL A 84 -7.59 8.25 -17.31
C VAL A 84 -8.87 9.07 -17.18
N MET A 85 -9.20 9.90 -18.17
CA MET A 85 -10.43 10.70 -18.16
C MET A 85 -11.69 9.83 -18.09
N GLN A 86 -11.74 8.75 -18.89
CA GLN A 86 -12.85 7.81 -18.90
C GLN A 86 -13.03 7.13 -17.54
N PHE A 87 -11.93 6.71 -16.90
CA PHE A 87 -11.97 6.08 -15.58
C PHE A 87 -12.58 7.00 -14.53
N TYR A 88 -12.11 8.25 -14.43
CA TYR A 88 -12.63 9.21 -13.45
C TYR A 88 -14.07 9.62 -13.75
N LYS A 89 -14.43 9.80 -15.03
CA LYS A 89 -15.82 10.04 -15.43
C LYS A 89 -16.73 8.92 -14.95
N ASN A 90 -16.34 7.66 -15.17
CA ASN A 90 -17.11 6.49 -14.74
C ASN A 90 -17.21 6.38 -13.20
N LYS A 91 -16.15 6.73 -12.47
CA LYS A 91 -16.18 6.79 -10.99
C LYS A 91 -17.16 7.84 -10.48
N VAL A 92 -17.18 9.03 -11.09
CA VAL A 92 -18.13 10.09 -10.75
C VAL A 92 -19.56 9.62 -11.03
N THR A 93 -19.84 9.08 -12.22
CA THR A 93 -21.18 8.57 -12.57
C THR A 93 -21.66 7.48 -11.60
N LYS A 94 -20.78 6.54 -11.21
CA LYS A 94 -21.12 5.50 -10.23
C LYS A 94 -21.34 6.01 -8.81
N LYS A 95 -20.81 7.19 -8.48
CA LYS A 95 -21.00 7.81 -7.16
C LYS A 95 -22.33 8.56 -7.07
N THR A 96 -22.88 9.01 -8.19
CA THR A 96 -24.13 9.78 -8.26
C THR A 96 -25.37 8.88 -8.39
N ASN A 97 -25.22 7.65 -8.87
CA ASN A 97 -26.28 6.62 -8.89
C ASN A 97 -26.26 5.79 -7.60
#